data_AF-A0A3M1G6F5-F1
#
_entry.id   AF-A0A3M1G6F5-F1
#
_cell.length_a   1.000
_cell.length_b   1.000
_cell.length_c   1.000
_cell.angle_alpha   90.00
_cell.angle_beta   90.00
_cell.angle_gamma   90.00
#
_symmetry.space_group_name_H-M   'P 1'
#
loop_
_entity.id
_entity.type
_entity.pdbx_description
1 polymer ?
#
loop_
_entity_poly.entity_id
_entity_poly.type
_entity_poly.pdbx_seq_one_letter_code
_entity_poly.pdbx_strand_id
1 'polypeptide(L)'
;MNLYLQRRTLIVLSVLSGAFLVLYIRLFDIMVVNHSYYEAYAQKQYFGHYRPETKRGNIYDRQGRVLAIDIDGYSIYLKKTKSIKKDTLKDLSEALGIPFGDIKSKLNQDKDRVILTRHLPPERAVKVKASQYKAFVELLPEPLRVYPKGPLASHILGFVGAEHKGLE
;
A
#
# COMPACT_ATOMS: atom_id res chain seq x y z
N MET A 1 -45.29 40.76 20.35
CA MET A 1 -44.39 39.69 19.86
C MET A 1 -45.23 38.44 19.63
N ASN A 2 -45.36 37.96 18.38
CA ASN A 2 -46.39 36.97 18.00
C ASN A 2 -46.18 35.60 18.68
N LEU A 3 -47.04 35.27 19.66
CA LEU A 3 -47.04 34.00 20.40
C LEU A 3 -47.06 32.77 19.47
N TYR A 4 -47.71 32.88 18.29
CA TYR A 4 -47.75 31.81 17.29
C TYR A 4 -46.38 31.52 16.65
N LEU A 5 -45.56 32.54 16.39
CA LEU A 5 -44.19 32.35 15.89
C LEU A 5 -43.28 31.74 16.95
N GLN A 6 -43.46 32.10 18.23
CA GLN A 6 -42.68 31.56 19.35
C GLN A 6 -42.99 30.08 19.61
N ARG A 7 -44.26 29.66 19.51
CA ARG A 7 -44.64 28.25 19.62
C ARG A 7 -44.07 27.38 18.48
N ARG A 8 -44.14 27.86 17.24
CA ARG A 8 -43.60 27.13 16.08
C ARG A 8 -42.08 26.96 16.17
N THR A 9 -41.37 28.01 16.58
CA THR A 9 -39.91 27.95 16.76
C THR A 9 -39.51 27.00 17.89
N LEU A 10 -40.22 26.98 19.03
CA LEU A 10 -39.98 26.04 20.12
C LEU A 10 -40.19 24.58 19.70
N ILE A 11 -41.21 24.28 18.91
CA ILE A 11 -41.46 22.91 18.40
C ILE A 11 -40.31 22.47 17.50
N VAL A 12 -39.90 23.31 16.55
CA VAL A 12 -38.78 23.00 15.65
C VAL A 12 -37.49 22.79 16.44
N LEU A 13 -37.22 23.65 17.42
CA LEU A 13 -36.00 23.55 18.25
C LEU A 13 -36.00 22.30 19.12
N SER A 14 -37.18 21.88 19.63
CA SER A 14 -37.33 20.64 20.40
C SER A 14 -37.09 19.40 19.54
N VAL A 15 -37.65 19.38 18.32
CA VAL A 15 -37.42 18.27 17.36
C VAL A 15 -35.95 18.21 16.98
N LEU A 16 -35.32 19.34 16.67
CA LEU A 16 -33.91 19.41 16.32
C LEU A 16 -33.03 18.93 17.49
N SER A 17 -33.33 19.39 18.71
CA SER A 17 -32.61 18.97 19.93
C SER A 17 -32.76 17.48 20.18
N GLY A 18 -33.96 16.92 19.99
CA GLY A 18 -34.20 15.49 20.08
C GLY A 18 -33.38 14.68 19.06
N ALA A 19 -33.29 15.15 17.82
CA ALA A 19 -32.47 14.52 16.79
C ALA A 19 -30.97 14.54 17.16
N PHE A 20 -30.47 15.67 17.65
CA PHE A 20 -29.08 15.77 18.15
C PHE A 20 -28.84 14.85 19.36
N LEU A 21 -29.80 14.71 20.26
CA LEU A 21 -29.70 13.80 21.40
C LEU A 21 -29.51 12.34 20.94
N VAL A 22 -30.28 11.90 19.94
CA VAL A 22 -30.16 10.56 19.36
C VAL A 22 -28.77 10.34 18.74
N LEU A 23 -28.26 11.33 18.00
CA LEU A 23 -26.89 11.28 17.46
C LEU A 23 -25.85 11.20 18.58
N TYR A 24 -26.03 11.95 19.67
CA TYR A 24 -25.11 11.96 20.81
C TYR A 24 -25.05 10.59 21.50
N ILE A 25 -26.21 9.95 21.71
CA ILE A 25 -26.30 8.60 22.28
C ILE A 25 -25.57 7.61 21.38
N ARG A 26 -25.80 7.69 20.06
CA ARG A 26 -25.11 6.78 19.11
C ARG A 26 -23.60 7.00 19.09
N LEU A 27 -23.16 8.25 19.21
CA LEU A 27 -21.75 8.61 19.25
C LEU A 27 -21.10 8.07 20.54
N PHE A 28 -21.78 8.18 21.68
CA PHE A 28 -21.32 7.61 22.95
C PHE A 28 -21.19 6.08 22.89
N ASP A 29 -22.17 5.40 22.29
CA ASP A 29 -22.15 3.95 22.07
C ASP A 29 -20.93 3.50 21.23
N ILE A 30 -20.60 4.23 20.17
CA ILE A 30 -19.43 3.95 19.33
C ILE A 30 -18.12 4.27 20.07
N MET A 31 -18.05 5.43 20.73
CA MET A 31 -16.80 5.95 21.31
C MET A 31 -16.43 5.33 22.66
N VAL A 32 -17.42 4.96 23.49
CA VAL A 32 -17.20 4.50 24.87
C VAL A 32 -17.52 3.03 25.02
N VAL A 33 -18.71 2.59 24.61
CA VAL A 33 -19.14 1.19 24.81
C VAL A 33 -18.38 0.25 23.88
N ASN A 34 -18.33 0.58 22.58
CA ASN A 34 -17.72 -0.26 21.56
C ASN A 34 -16.32 0.22 21.13
N HIS A 35 -15.65 1.01 21.97
CA HIS A 35 -14.36 1.63 21.66
C HIS A 35 -13.35 0.62 21.11
N SER A 36 -13.11 -0.47 21.84
CA SER A 36 -12.11 -1.48 21.51
C SER A 36 -12.42 -2.21 20.19
N TYR A 37 -13.69 -2.45 19.90
CA TYR A 37 -14.12 -3.08 18.66
C TYR A 37 -13.84 -2.17 17.46
N TYR A 38 -14.27 -0.90 17.52
CA TYR A 38 -14.09 0.05 16.43
C TYR A 38 -12.63 0.51 16.29
N GLU A 39 -11.87 0.54 17.38
CA GLU A 39 -10.43 0.76 17.36
C GLU A 39 -9.71 -0.38 16.63
N ALA A 40 -10.00 -1.63 16.98
CA ALA A 40 -9.42 -2.80 16.30
C ALA A 40 -9.82 -2.85 14.81
N TYR A 41 -11.06 -2.46 14.49
CA TYR A 41 -11.53 -2.35 13.11
C TYR A 41 -10.79 -1.26 12.34
N ALA A 42 -10.62 -0.08 12.94
CA ALA A 42 -9.88 1.04 12.35
C ALA A 42 -8.40 0.67 12.15
N GLN A 43 -7.77 -0.01 13.12
CA GLN A 43 -6.40 -0.50 12.99
C GLN A 43 -6.27 -1.50 11.84
N LYS A 44 -7.21 -2.43 11.67
CA LYS A 44 -7.22 -3.36 10.52
C LYS A 44 -7.35 -2.65 9.17
N GLN A 45 -8.10 -1.55 9.11
CA GLN A 45 -8.19 -0.74 7.89
C GLN A 45 -6.93 0.10 7.64
N TYR A 46 -6.33 0.67 8.70
CA TYR A 46 -5.10 1.46 8.60
C TYR A 46 -3.89 0.60 8.22
N PHE A 47 -3.73 -0.54 8.89
CA PHE A 47 -2.72 -1.54 8.58
C PHE A 47 -3.33 -2.57 7.63
N GLY A 48 -3.72 -2.13 6.43
CA GLY A 48 -4.09 -3.05 5.35
C GLY A 48 -3.05 -4.16 5.26
N HIS A 49 -3.51 -5.42 5.24
CA HIS A 49 -2.70 -6.62 5.43
C HIS A 49 -1.38 -6.62 4.63
N TYR A 50 -0.32 -6.07 5.20
CA TYR A 50 1.04 -6.33 4.75
C TYR A 50 1.51 -7.55 5.52
N ARG A 51 1.18 -8.73 5.00
CA ARG A 51 1.83 -9.97 5.44
C ARG A 51 3.20 -9.98 4.78
N PRO A 52 4.31 -9.81 5.52
CA PRO A 52 5.63 -10.00 4.93
C PRO A 52 5.68 -11.42 4.40
N GLU A 53 5.98 -11.59 3.12
CA GLU A 53 6.17 -12.91 2.54
C GLU A 53 7.33 -13.59 3.26
N THR A 54 7.08 -14.81 3.75
CA THR A 54 8.12 -15.63 4.36
C THR A 54 9.11 -16.05 3.28
N LYS A 55 10.41 -15.86 3.53
CA LYS A 55 11.47 -16.32 2.62
C LYS A 55 11.35 -17.84 2.38
N ARG A 56 11.38 -18.26 1.13
CA ARG A 56 11.35 -19.68 0.76
C ARG A 56 12.73 -20.29 0.95
N GLY A 57 12.75 -21.60 1.22
CA GLY A 57 13.99 -22.36 1.30
C GLY A 57 14.77 -22.33 -0.02
N ASN A 58 16.10 -22.32 0.09
CA ASN A 58 16.99 -22.49 -1.05
C ASN A 58 16.96 -23.96 -1.51
N ILE A 59 16.98 -24.17 -2.82
CA ILE A 59 17.06 -25.51 -3.42
C ILE A 59 18.47 -25.72 -3.95
N TYR A 60 19.05 -26.86 -3.58
CA TYR A 60 20.39 -27.29 -3.96
C TYR A 60 20.35 -28.64 -4.65
N ASP A 61 21.36 -28.94 -5.46
CA ASP A 61 21.58 -30.29 -5.95
C ASP A 61 22.37 -31.16 -4.95
N ARG A 62 22.61 -32.42 -5.29
CA ARG A 62 23.38 -33.38 -4.48
C ARG A 62 24.81 -32.90 -4.16
N GLN A 63 25.37 -32.01 -4.96
CA GLN A 63 26.72 -31.47 -4.81
C GLN A 63 26.71 -30.10 -4.10
N GLY A 64 25.55 -29.66 -3.58
CA GLY A 64 25.40 -28.37 -2.90
C GLY A 64 25.35 -27.16 -3.85
N ARG A 65 25.22 -27.36 -5.16
CA ARG A 65 25.10 -26.26 -6.12
C ARG A 65 23.70 -25.70 -6.09
N VAL A 66 23.60 -24.37 -6.08
CA VAL A 66 22.32 -23.66 -6.03
C VAL A 66 21.51 -23.89 -7.31
N LEU A 67 20.27 -24.32 -7.14
CA LEU A 67 19.28 -24.48 -8.21
C LEU A 67 18.20 -23.39 -8.18
N ALA A 68 17.76 -22.97 -6.99
CA ALA A 68 16.81 -21.88 -6.82
C ALA A 68 16.99 -21.17 -5.48
N ILE A 69 17.03 -19.83 -5.49
CA ILE A 69 17.19 -18.98 -4.30
C ILE A 69 16.24 -17.79 -4.35
N ASP A 70 15.86 -17.30 -3.18
CA ASP A 70 15.22 -16.00 -3.04
C ASP A 70 16.29 -14.93 -2.87
N ILE A 71 16.31 -13.94 -3.76
CA ILE A 71 17.09 -12.72 -3.56
C ILE A 71 16.18 -11.62 -3.03
N ASP A 72 16.72 -10.75 -2.18
CA ASP A 72 15.97 -9.60 -1.69
C ASP A 72 15.74 -8.60 -2.84
N GLY A 73 14.47 -8.25 -3.08
CA GLY A 73 14.06 -7.28 -4.06
C GLY A 73 13.11 -6.25 -3.46
N TYR A 74 12.93 -5.14 -4.16
CA TYR A 74 11.97 -4.11 -3.77
C TYR A 74 11.04 -3.76 -4.91
N SER A 75 9.75 -3.67 -4.59
CA SER A 75 8.75 -3.06 -5.45
C SER A 75 8.50 -1.63 -5.04
N ILE A 76 8.42 -0.76 -6.05
CA ILE A 76 8.28 0.67 -5.86
C ILE A 76 6.89 1.09 -6.24
N TYR A 77 6.22 1.69 -5.27
CA TYR A 77 4.90 2.25 -5.40
C TYR A 77 4.97 3.77 -5.32
N LEU A 78 4.24 4.43 -6.21
CA LEU A 78 4.00 5.87 -6.16
C LEU A 78 2.63 6.12 -5.52
N LYS A 79 2.62 6.91 -4.45
CA LYS A 79 1.40 7.41 -3.81
C LYS A 79 0.94 8.67 -4.55
N LYS A 80 -0.35 8.73 -4.89
CA LYS A 80 -0.95 9.92 -5.49
C LYS A 80 -1.01 11.01 -4.43
N THR A 81 -0.18 12.05 -4.58
CA THR A 81 -0.23 13.24 -3.74
C THR A 81 -0.29 14.49 -4.60
N LYS A 82 -1.03 15.51 -4.16
CA LYS A 82 -1.23 16.77 -4.90
C LYS A 82 0.03 17.64 -4.97
N SER A 83 1.08 17.29 -4.23
CA SER A 83 2.24 18.16 -3.99
C SER A 83 3.54 17.71 -4.67
N ILE A 84 3.51 16.76 -5.62
CA ILE A 84 4.75 16.31 -6.28
C ILE A 84 5.19 17.35 -7.32
N LYS A 85 6.36 17.95 -7.12
CA LYS A 85 6.98 18.85 -8.09
C LYS A 85 7.48 18.07 -9.32
N LYS A 86 7.42 18.71 -10.48
CA LYS A 86 7.87 18.11 -11.76
C LYS A 86 9.37 17.76 -11.73
N ASP A 87 10.19 18.58 -11.08
CA ASP A 87 11.63 18.36 -10.97
C ASP A 87 11.94 17.10 -10.15
N THR A 88 11.23 16.90 -9.04
CA THR A 88 11.40 15.70 -8.21
C THR A 88 11.01 14.41 -8.94
N LEU A 89 10.04 14.47 -9.86
CA LEU A 89 9.69 13.34 -10.74
C LEU A 89 10.76 13.07 -11.80
N LYS A 90 11.48 14.10 -12.26
CA LYS A 90 12.65 13.95 -13.16
C LYS A 90 13.82 13.30 -12.43
N ASP A 91 14.11 13.75 -11.22
CA ASP A 91 15.17 13.15 -10.40
C ASP A 91 14.87 11.68 -10.10
N LEU A 92 13.59 11.35 -9.83
CA LEU A 92 13.15 9.98 -9.64
C LEU A 92 13.28 9.14 -10.91
N SER A 93 12.97 9.72 -12.07
CA SER A 93 13.15 9.11 -13.39
C SER A 93 14.60 8.70 -13.62
N GLU A 94 15.55 9.58 -13.30
CA GLU A 94 16.99 9.31 -13.42
C GLU A 94 17.48 8.28 -12.39
N ALA A 95 17.05 8.41 -11.13
CA ALA A 95 17.43 7.48 -10.07
C ALA A 95 16.97 6.04 -10.33
N LEU A 96 15.80 5.88 -10.97
CA LEU A 96 15.21 4.58 -11.30
C LEU A 96 15.57 4.08 -12.71
N GLY A 97 16.03 4.96 -13.61
CA GLY A 97 16.18 4.67 -15.03
C GLY A 97 14.86 4.43 -15.75
N ILE A 98 13.74 4.99 -15.26
CA ILE A 98 12.41 4.85 -15.85
C ILE A 98 12.08 6.13 -16.58
N PRO A 99 11.61 6.11 -17.84
CA PRO A 99 11.25 7.32 -18.57
C PRO A 99 10.25 8.20 -17.82
N PHE A 100 10.49 9.50 -17.79
CA PHE A 100 9.60 10.47 -17.12
C PHE A 100 8.15 10.38 -17.63
N GLY A 101 7.96 10.10 -18.91
CA GLY A 101 6.63 9.90 -19.53
C GLY A 101 5.84 8.76 -18.87
N ASP A 102 6.51 7.66 -18.57
CA ASP A 102 5.88 6.48 -17.95
C ASP A 102 5.51 6.72 -16.49
N ILE A 103 6.35 7.46 -15.77
CA ILE A 103 6.04 7.85 -14.38
C ILE A 103 4.82 8.79 -14.37
N LYS A 104 4.76 9.75 -15.30
CA LYS A 104 3.65 10.69 -15.40
C LYS A 104 2.34 10.01 -15.81
N SER A 105 2.39 9.09 -16.76
CA SER A 105 1.20 8.33 -17.19
C SER A 105 0.65 7.47 -16.05
N LYS A 106 1.53 6.84 -15.27
CA LYS A 106 1.18 6.09 -14.07
C LYS A 106 0.57 6.98 -12.98
N LEU A 107 1.10 8.18 -12.75
CA LEU A 107 0.56 9.14 -11.77
C LEU A 107 -0.85 9.64 -12.15
N ASN A 108 -1.15 9.71 -13.45
CA ASN A 108 -2.46 10.14 -13.95
C ASN A 108 -3.56 9.06 -13.81
N GLN A 109 -3.23 7.83 -13.42
CA GLN A 109 -4.23 6.79 -13.21
C GLN A 109 -5.13 7.12 -12.01
N ASP A 110 -6.36 6.61 -12.06
CA ASP A 110 -7.33 6.79 -10.97
C ASP A 110 -7.16 5.74 -9.87
N LYS A 111 -5.95 5.68 -9.31
CA LYS A 111 -5.60 4.81 -8.19
C LYS A 111 -4.78 5.61 -7.18
N ASP A 112 -5.05 5.40 -5.90
CA ASP A 112 -4.31 6.07 -4.81
C ASP A 112 -2.84 5.65 -4.75
N ARG A 113 -2.54 4.43 -5.22
CA ARG A 113 -1.20 3.87 -5.27
C ARG A 113 -0.96 3.13 -6.59
N VAL A 114 0.15 3.43 -7.26
CA VAL A 114 0.49 2.85 -8.57
C VAL A 114 1.88 2.22 -8.53
N ILE A 115 2.04 1.02 -9.09
CA ILE A 115 3.32 0.33 -9.19
C ILE A 115 4.17 0.99 -10.28
N LEU A 116 5.33 1.54 -9.91
CA LEU A 116 6.31 2.06 -10.87
C LEU A 116 7.15 0.93 -11.46
N THR A 117 7.73 0.08 -10.62
CA THR A 117 8.54 -1.06 -11.04
C THR A 117 8.54 -2.14 -9.96
N ARG A 118 8.73 -3.40 -10.37
CA ARG A 118 8.88 -4.55 -9.47
C ARG A 118 10.30 -5.09 -9.52
N HIS A 119 10.70 -5.79 -8.48
CA HIS A 119 11.98 -6.50 -8.40
C HIS A 119 13.21 -5.60 -8.62
N LEU A 120 13.17 -4.39 -8.09
CA LEU A 120 14.33 -3.51 -8.15
C LEU A 120 15.44 -4.08 -7.25
N PRO A 121 16.69 -4.19 -7.77
CA PRO A 121 17.82 -4.61 -6.96
C PRO A 121 18.02 -3.69 -5.75
N PRO A 122 18.50 -4.23 -4.61
CA PRO A 122 18.68 -3.47 -3.37
C PRO A 122 19.58 -2.24 -3.58
N GLU A 123 20.60 -2.32 -4.42
CA GLU A 123 21.50 -1.21 -4.75
C GLU A 123 20.78 0.03 -5.31
N ARG A 124 19.80 -0.18 -6.20
CA ARG A 124 19.00 0.91 -6.76
C ARG A 124 17.91 1.36 -5.78
N ALA A 125 17.36 0.43 -5.00
CA ALA A 125 16.38 0.74 -3.96
C ALA A 125 16.95 1.67 -2.87
N VAL A 126 18.24 1.54 -2.53
CA VAL A 126 18.93 2.42 -1.59
C VAL A 126 18.92 3.88 -2.06
N LYS A 127 19.12 4.14 -3.36
CA LYS A 127 19.08 5.51 -3.92
C LYS A 127 17.71 6.19 -3.73
N VAL A 128 16.64 5.39 -3.78
CA VAL A 128 15.25 5.84 -3.64
C VAL A 128 14.84 5.96 -2.17
N LYS A 129 15.48 5.21 -1.28
CA LYS A 129 15.23 5.22 0.17
C LYS A 129 15.68 6.53 0.85
N ALA A 130 16.41 7.38 0.13
CA ALA A 130 16.78 8.72 0.56
C ALA A 130 15.53 9.56 0.93
N SER A 131 15.63 10.34 2.00
CA SER A 131 14.51 11.03 2.66
C SER A 131 13.62 11.87 1.73
N GLN A 132 14.18 12.38 0.64
CA GLN A 132 13.48 13.25 -0.32
C GLN A 132 12.28 12.59 -1.03
N TYR A 133 12.27 11.26 -1.19
CA TYR A 133 11.20 10.57 -1.90
C TYR A 133 10.19 9.88 -0.97
N LYS A 134 10.50 9.72 0.32
CA LYS A 134 9.67 8.97 1.29
C LYS A 134 8.24 9.47 1.42
N ALA A 135 7.99 10.73 1.12
CA ALA A 135 6.65 11.33 1.20
C ALA A 135 5.69 10.77 0.15
N PHE A 136 6.17 10.33 -1.02
CA PHE A 136 5.33 9.88 -2.12
C PHE A 136 5.79 8.58 -2.78
N VAL A 137 6.96 8.05 -2.42
CA VAL A 137 7.47 6.76 -2.87
C VAL A 137 7.48 5.78 -1.70
N GLU A 138 6.86 4.63 -1.92
CA GLU A 138 6.81 3.52 -0.97
C GLU A 138 7.60 2.33 -1.54
N LEU A 139 8.57 1.87 -0.77
CA LEU A 139 9.38 0.69 -1.08
C LEU A 139 8.82 -0.49 -0.31
N LEU A 140 8.31 -1.48 -1.02
CA LEU A 140 7.83 -2.73 -0.45
C LEU A 140 8.87 -3.83 -0.71
N PRO A 141 9.40 -4.48 0.34
CA PRO A 141 10.15 -5.72 0.17
C PRO A 141 9.31 -6.74 -0.61
N GLU A 142 9.84 -7.20 -1.74
CA GLU A 142 9.26 -8.25 -2.58
C GLU A 142 10.42 -9.16 -3.00
N PRO A 143 10.61 -10.33 -2.36
CA PRO A 143 11.70 -11.25 -2.71
C PRO A 143 11.57 -11.67 -4.18
N LEU A 144 12.64 -12.06 -4.86
CA LEU A 144 12.56 -12.60 -6.23
C LEU A 144 13.18 -13.99 -6.26
N ARG A 145 12.45 -14.96 -6.82
CA ARG A 145 12.99 -16.30 -7.05
C ARG A 145 13.90 -16.31 -8.28
N VAL A 146 15.17 -16.63 -8.08
CA VAL A 146 16.17 -16.74 -9.15
C VAL A 146 16.60 -18.19 -9.31
N TYR A 147 16.75 -18.61 -10.56
CA TYR A 147 17.19 -19.96 -10.96
C TYR A 147 18.55 -19.86 -11.67
N PRO A 148 19.69 -19.97 -10.96
CA PRO A 148 21.01 -19.71 -11.56
C PRO A 148 21.39 -20.67 -12.70
N LYS A 149 20.81 -21.86 -12.72
CA LYS A 149 21.01 -22.86 -13.77
C LYS A 149 20.00 -22.77 -14.91
N GLY A 150 19.08 -21.80 -14.86
CA GLY A 150 18.15 -21.47 -15.92
C GLY A 150 17.34 -22.69 -16.41
N PRO A 151 17.30 -22.96 -17.74
CA PRO A 151 16.48 -24.01 -18.33
C PRO A 151 16.83 -25.43 -17.88
N LEU A 152 18.05 -25.65 -17.37
CA LEU A 152 18.60 -26.98 -17.10
C LEU A 152 17.73 -27.79 -16.13
N ALA A 153 17.13 -27.13 -15.14
CA ALA A 153 16.31 -27.77 -14.13
C ALA A 153 14.88 -27.19 -14.05
N SER A 154 14.54 -26.22 -14.90
CA SER A 154 13.28 -25.48 -14.81
C SER A 154 12.04 -26.33 -15.06
N HIS A 155 12.15 -27.38 -15.88
CA HIS A 155 11.06 -28.31 -16.15
C HIS A 155 10.71 -29.19 -14.95
N ILE A 156 11.67 -29.43 -14.05
CA ILE A 156 11.47 -30.26 -12.85
C ILE A 156 11.17 -29.38 -11.64
N LEU A 157 11.83 -28.22 -11.54
CA LEU A 157 11.66 -27.27 -10.43
C LEU A 157 10.41 -26.40 -10.57
N GLY A 158 9.92 -26.21 -11.80
CA GLY A 158 8.84 -25.30 -12.13
C GLY A 158 9.28 -23.83 -12.10
N PHE A 159 8.28 -22.94 -12.16
CA PHE A 159 8.47 -21.49 -12.13
C PHE A 159 7.55 -20.83 -11.10
N VAL A 160 7.86 -19.58 -10.76
CA VAL A 160 7.09 -18.78 -9.83
C VAL A 160 6.54 -17.58 -10.56
N GLY A 161 5.23 -17.36 -10.43
CA GLY A 161 4.55 -16.19 -10.99
C GLY A 161 4.78 -14.93 -10.17
N ALA A 162 4.26 -13.81 -10.66
CA ALA A 162 4.43 -12.49 -10.06
C ALA A 162 3.66 -12.28 -8.72
N GLU A 163 3.00 -13.31 -8.21
CA GLU A 163 2.37 -13.36 -6.88
C GLU A 163 3.05 -14.37 -5.95
N HIS A 164 4.28 -14.80 -6.29
CA HIS A 164 5.04 -15.74 -5.49
C HIS A 164 4.30 -17.06 -5.27
N LYS A 165 3.50 -17.45 -6.26
CA LYS A 165 2.83 -18.75 -6.35
C LYS A 165 3.51 -19.58 -7.45
N GLY A 166 3.65 -20.88 -7.21
CA GLY A 166 4.12 -21.80 -8.25
C GLY A 166 3.14 -21.74 -9.42
N LEU A 167 3.66 -21.62 -10.63
CA LEU A 167 2.89 -21.81 -11.85
C LEU A 167 2.98 -23.28 -12.22
N GLU A 168 1.83 -23.89 -12.49
CA GLU A 168 1.73 -25.26 -13.04
C GLU A 168 2.12 -25.27 -14.52
#